data_AF-A0A941I9L1-F1
#
_entry.id   AF-A0A941I9L1-F1
#
_cell.length_a   1.000
_cell.length_b   1.000
_cell.length_c   1.000
_cell.angle_alpha   90.00
_cell.angle_beta   90.00
_cell.angle_gamma   90.00
#
_symmetry.space_group_name_H-M   'P 1'
#
loop_
_entity.id
_entity.type
_entity.pdbx_description
1 polymer ?
#
loop_
_entity_poly.entity_id
_entity_poly.type
_entity_poly.pdbx_seq_one_letter_code
_entity_poly.pdbx_strand_id
1 'polypeptide(L)' 'MNYTSEMEKAMQQTHHIGFAEYERKLEKRLAIEKKRQQEHEKCKHFAAEYDGHMKK' A
#
# COMPACT_ATOMS: atom_id res chain seq x y z
N MET A 1 13.52 10.13 10.41
CA MET A 1 12.68 8.97 10.81
C MET A 1 13.51 7.71 10.67
N ASN A 2 13.48 6.80 11.65
CA ASN A 2 14.12 5.48 11.50
C ASN A 2 13.11 4.54 10.83
N TYR A 3 13.30 4.24 9.55
CA TYR A 3 12.57 3.18 8.86
C TYR A 3 13.33 1.85 9.03
N THR A 4 12.60 0.73 9.04
CA THR A 4 13.24 -0.59 9.17
C THR A 4 13.81 -1.05 7.84
N SER A 5 14.76 -1.98 7.88
CA SER A 5 15.28 -2.63 6.67
C SER A 5 14.17 -3.30 5.86
N GLU A 6 13.13 -3.80 6.53
CA GLU A 6 11.99 -4.45 5.88
C GLU A 6 11.10 -3.43 5.17
N MET A 7 10.93 -2.22 5.72
CA MET A 7 10.22 -1.14 5.03
C MET A 7 10.95 -0.72 3.76
N GLU A 8 12.29 -0.60 3.80
CA GLU A 8 13.10 -0.29 2.62
C GLU A 8 12.98 -1.37 1.55
N LYS A 9 13.10 -2.65 1.95
CA LYS A 9 12.93 -3.79 1.04
C LYS A 9 11.56 -3.81 0.40
N ALA A 10 10.49 -3.64 1.18
CA ALA A 10 9.12 -3.63 0.67
C ALA A 10 8.90 -2.47 -0.31
N MET A 11 9.41 -1.28 0.01
CA MET A 11 9.32 -0.11 -0.87
C MET A 11 10.04 -0.34 -2.20
N GLN A 12 11.24 -0.92 -2.18
CA GLN A 12 11.98 -1.27 -3.39
C GLN A 12 11.27 -2.36 -4.20
N GLN A 13 10.77 -3.41 -3.56
CA GLN A 13 10.11 -4.52 -4.26
C GLN A 13 8.77 -4.11 -4.89
N THR A 14 7.95 -3.32 -4.18
CA THR A 14 6.60 -2.98 -4.63
C THR A 14 6.56 -1.71 -5.47
N HIS A 15 7.37 -0.71 -5.11
CA HIS A 15 7.30 0.63 -5.69
C HIS A 15 8.57 1.04 -6.42
N HIS A 16 9.61 0.20 -6.44
CA HIS A 16 10.90 0.45 -7.12
C HIS A 16 11.57 1.77 -6.68
N ILE A 17 11.29 2.19 -5.45
CA ILE A 17 11.87 3.38 -4.83
C ILE A 17 12.28 3.08 -3.40
N GLY A 18 13.29 3.78 -2.91
CA GLY A 18 13.70 3.70 -1.51
C GLY A 18 12.83 4.58 -0.61
N PHE A 19 12.87 4.33 0.70
CA PHE A 19 12.11 5.11 1.67
C PHE A 19 12.56 6.57 1.70
N ALA A 20 13.87 6.82 1.58
CA ALA A 20 14.40 8.18 1.51
C ALA A 20 13.94 8.96 0.26
N GLU A 21 13.62 8.27 -0.84
CA GLU A 21 13.03 8.92 -2.02
C GLU A 21 11.52 9.17 -1.82
N TYR A 22 10.82 8.21 -1.23
CA TYR A 22 9.42 8.35 -0.83
C TYR A 22 9.18 9.51 0.14
N GLU A 23 10.06 9.69 1.14
CA GLU A 23 9.94 10.77 2.13
C GLU A 23 10.15 12.17 1.52
N ARG A 24 11.09 12.29 0.57
CA ARG A 24 11.46 13.58 -0.04
C ARG A 24 10.58 14.01 -1.21
N LYS A 25 10.02 13.07 -1.99
CA LYS A 25 9.26 13.38 -3.21
C LYS A 25 7.75 13.27 -2.94
N LEU A 26 7.13 14.39 -2.61
CA LEU A 26 5.70 14.48 -2.27
C LEU A 26 4.78 13.87 -3.36
N GLU A 27 5.05 14.14 -4.63
CA GLU A 27 4.25 13.61 -5.74
C GLU A 27 4.30 12.08 -5.80
N LYS A 28 5.49 11.49 -5.64
CA LYS A 28 5.66 10.04 -5.59
C LYS A 28 4.94 9.43 -4.39
N ARG A 29 5.02 10.10 -3.23
CA ARG A 29 4.30 9.69 -2.03
C ARG A 29 2.79 9.66 -2.25
N LEU A 30 2.23 10.73 -2.81
CA LEU A 30 0.80 10.83 -3.09
C LEU A 30 0.34 9.76 -4.08
N ALA A 31 1.12 9.46 -5.12
CA ALA A 31 0.80 8.41 -6.08
C ALA A 31 0.74 7.02 -5.42
N ILE A 32 1.70 6.72 -4.53
CA ILE A 32 1.75 5.46 -3.79
C ILE A 32 0.58 5.34 -2.82
N GLU A 33 0.31 6.36 -2.03
CA GLU A 33 -0.80 6.34 -1.07
C GLU A 33 -2.17 6.24 -1.77
N LYS A 34 -2.34 6.90 -2.91
CA LYS A 34 -3.55 6.75 -3.73
C LYS A 34 -3.74 5.31 -4.19
N LYS A 35 -2.67 4.65 -4.64
CA LYS A 35 -2.72 3.23 -5.05
C LYS A 35 -3.05 2.32 -3.87
N ARG A 36 -2.40 2.53 -2.71
CA ARG A 36 -2.68 1.80 -1.47
C ARG A 36 -4.14 1.91 -1.04
N GLN A 37 -4.70 3.12 -1.12
CA GLN A 37 -6.11 3.34 -0.80
C GLN A 37 -7.05 2.57 -1.73
N GLN A 38 -6.79 2.60 -3.04
CA GLN A 38 -7.60 1.87 -4.02
C GLN A 38 -7.55 0.35 -3.80
N GLU A 39 -6.37 -0.20 -3.48
CA GLU A 39 -6.20 -1.62 -3.19
C GLU A 39 -6.93 -2.00 -1.90
N HIS A 40 -6.83 -1.19 -0.85
CA HIS A 40 -7.54 -1.40 0.40
C HIS A 40 -9.06 -1.38 0.21
N GLU A 41 -9.59 -0.43 -0.56
CA GLU A 41 -11.02 -0.36 -0.88
C GLU A 41 -11.50 -1.60 -1.65
N LYS A 42 -10.75 -2.05 -2.65
CA LYS A 42 -11.05 -3.28 -3.39
C LYS A 42 -11.07 -4.50 -2.47
N CYS A 43 -10.03 -4.68 -1.65
CA CYS A 43 -9.97 -5.78 -0.70
C CYS A 43 -11.14 -5.75 0.29
N LYS A 44 -11.53 -4.57 0.77
CA LYS A 44 -12.69 -4.41 1.66
C LYS A 44 -14.00 -4.84 0.98
N HIS A 45 -14.19 -4.47 -0.28
CA HIS A 45 -15.35 -4.92 -1.06
C HIS A 45 -15.36 -6.44 -1.23
N PHE A 46 -14.24 -7.04 -1.65
CA PHE A 46 -14.13 -8.49 -1.81
C PHE A 46 -14.37 -9.24 -0.48
N ALA A 47 -13.82 -8.75 0.62
CA ALA A 47 -14.02 -9.34 1.94
C ALA A 47 -15.50 -9.30 2.34
N ALA A 48 -16.19 -8.18 2.11
CA ALA A 48 -17.62 -8.05 2.40
C ALA A 48 -18.48 -9.00 1.53
N GLU A 49 -18.13 -9.16 0.26
CA GLU A 49 -18.79 -10.11 -0.65
C GLU A 49 -18.57 -11.56 -0.20
N TYR A 50 -17.34 -11.91 0.15
CA TYR A 50 -16.98 -13.24 0.63
C TYR A 50 -17.71 -13.59 1.95
N ASP A 51 -17.73 -12.67 2.91
CA ASP A 51 -18.47 -12.83 4.16
C ASP A 51 -19.98 -12.98 3.92
N GLY A 52 -20.53 -12.27 2.94
CA GLY A 52 -21.92 -12.41 2.53
C GLY A 52 -22.23 -13.78 1.93
N HIS A 53 -21.28 -14.38 1.18
CA HIS A 53 -21.41 -15.72 0.63
C HIS A 53 -21.25 -16.81 1.69
N MET A 54 -20.40 -16.61 2.70
CA MET A 54 -20.19 -17.59 3.79
C MET A 54 -21.33 -17.64 4.82
N LYS A 55 -22.22 -16.63 4.85
CA LYS A 55 -23.37 -16.56 5.76
C LYS A 55 -24.67 -17.14 5.17
N LYS A 56 -24.64 -17.68 3.95
CA LYS A 56 -25.76 -18.42 3.32
C LYS A 56 -25.49 -19.92 3.39
#